data_AF-A0A1G7MF61-F1
#
_entry.id   AF-A0A1G7MF61-F1
#
_cell.length_a   1.000
_cell.length_b   1.000
_cell.length_c   1.000
_cell.angle_alpha   90.00
_cell.angle_beta   90.00
_cell.angle_gamma   90.00
#
_symmetry.space_group_name_H-M   'P 1'
#
loop_
_entity.id
_entity.type
_entity.pdbx_description
1 polymer ?
#
loop_
_entity_poly.entity_id
_entity_poly.type
_entity_poly.pdbx_seq_one_letter_code
_entity_poly.pdbx_strand_id
1 'polypeptide(L)'
;MNEKELVGVLLDTVLSAPGMAETVKIDLKISRKNALLLGNLISKGIDPKSTNGLLDSMPKEAAEQLTEVSNEIIQKSGLTDLNQKLKSLTSK
;
A
#
# COMPACT_ATOMS: atom_id res chain seq x y z
N MET A 1 -29.22 -1.03 5.03
CA MET A 1 -27.76 -0.87 5.13
C MET A 1 -27.15 -2.25 5.22
N ASN A 2 -26.41 -2.63 4.18
CA ASN A 2 -25.68 -3.90 4.18
C ASN A 2 -24.41 -3.77 5.01
N GLU A 3 -23.92 -4.88 5.57
CA GLU A 3 -22.73 -4.94 6.42
C GLU A 3 -21.49 -4.31 5.76
N LYS A 4 -21.36 -4.43 4.42
CA LYS A 4 -20.30 -3.78 3.62
C LYS A 4 -20.39 -2.26 3.56
N GLU A 5 -21.60 -1.68 3.48
CA GLU A 5 -21.78 -0.23 3.51
C GLU A 5 -21.44 0.34 4.89
N LEU A 6 -21.80 -0.39 5.95
CA LEU A 6 -21.49 0.02 7.33
C LEU A 6 -19.97 0.09 7.55
N VAL A 7 -19.21 -0.87 7.01
CA VAL A 7 -17.74 -0.88 7.05
C VAL A 7 -17.16 0.32 6.31
N GLY A 8 -17.65 0.65 5.11
CA GLY A 8 -17.19 1.83 4.36
C GLY A 8 -17.41 3.14 5.13
N VAL A 9 -18.60 3.32 5.72
CA VAL A 9 -18.94 4.52 6.51
C VAL A 9 -18.10 4.63 7.79
N LEU A 10 -17.82 3.50 8.46
CA LEU A 10 -16.93 3.48 9.62
C LEU A 10 -15.49 3.84 9.24
N LEU A 11 -14.99 3.37 8.09
CA LEU A 11 -13.68 3.77 7.57
C LEU A 11 -13.63 5.25 7.27
N ASP A 12 -14.61 5.79 6.56
CA ASP A 12 -14.67 7.22 6.26
C ASP A 12 -14.68 8.06 7.54
N THR A 13 -15.38 7.60 8.57
CA THR A 13 -15.42 8.28 9.88
C THR A 13 -14.06 8.24 10.58
N VAL A 14 -13.37 7.09 10.58
CA VAL A 14 -12.04 6.93 11.17
C VAL A 14 -10.99 7.72 10.39
N LEU A 15 -11.06 7.73 9.06
CA LEU A 15 -10.16 8.48 8.18
C LEU A 15 -10.40 9.99 8.26
N SER A 16 -11.60 10.41 8.66
CA SER A 16 -11.93 11.83 8.94
C SER A 16 -11.53 12.29 10.35
N ALA A 17 -10.90 11.43 11.16
CA ALA A 17 -10.42 11.85 12.48
C ALA A 17 -9.33 12.94 12.35
N PRO A 18 -9.35 13.96 13.22
CA PRO A 18 -8.31 14.98 13.24
C PRO A 18 -6.94 14.33 13.53
N GLY A 19 -5.92 14.72 12.76
CA GLY A 19 -4.57 14.13 12.82
C GLY A 19 -4.29 13.06 11.75
N MET A 20 -5.30 12.55 11.03
CA MET A 20 -5.10 11.53 9.98
C MET A 20 -4.40 12.07 8.70
N ALA A 21 -4.35 13.39 8.54
CA ALA A 21 -3.60 14.06 7.47
C ALA A 21 -2.15 14.41 7.87
N GLU A 22 -1.74 14.12 9.10
CA GLU A 22 -0.38 14.44 9.57
C GLU A 22 0.64 13.49 8.95
N THR A 23 1.73 14.05 8.43
CA THR A 23 2.83 13.26 7.89
C THR A 23 3.67 12.68 9.03
N VAL A 24 3.76 11.36 9.10
CA VAL A 24 4.58 10.65 10.09
C VAL A 24 5.86 10.13 9.45
N LYS A 25 6.99 10.32 10.13
CA LYS A 25 8.27 9.72 9.72
C LYS A 25 8.33 8.27 10.18
N ILE A 26 8.40 7.33 9.24
CA ILE A 26 8.53 5.90 9.52
C ILE A 26 10.01 5.50 9.41
N ASP A 27 10.65 5.17 10.53
CA ASP A 27 11.99 4.56 10.55
C ASP A 27 11.86 3.03 10.50
N LEU A 28 12.31 2.42 9.41
CA LEU A 28 12.08 1.00 9.14
C LEU A 28 13.42 0.27 8.97
N LYS A 29 13.76 -0.63 9.90
CA LYS A 29 14.97 -1.48 9.84
C LYS A 29 14.58 -2.92 9.52
N ILE A 30 14.56 -3.26 8.24
CA ILE A 30 14.23 -4.60 7.75
C ILE A 30 15.29 -5.14 6.80
N SER A 31 15.35 -6.46 6.65
CA SER A 31 16.26 -7.10 5.68
C SER A 31 15.86 -6.74 4.25
N ARG A 32 16.84 -6.75 3.33
CA ARG A 32 16.61 -6.53 1.88
C ARG A 32 15.45 -7.40 1.35
N LYS A 33 15.40 -8.67 1.75
CA LYS A 33 14.32 -9.60 1.38
C LYS A 33 12.95 -9.08 1.84
N ASN A 34 12.85 -8.64 3.08
CA ASN A 34 11.59 -8.16 3.64
C ASN A 34 11.16 -6.83 3.02
N ALA A 35 12.10 -5.92 2.74
CA ALA A 35 11.80 -4.66 2.06
C ALA A 35 11.20 -4.88 0.67
N LEU A 36 11.80 -5.79 -0.10
CA LEU A 36 11.29 -6.15 -1.42
C LEU A 36 9.89 -6.79 -1.36
N LEU A 37 9.69 -7.72 -0.42
CA LEU A 37 8.39 -8.37 -0.24
C LEU A 37 7.32 -7.37 0.19
N LEU A 38 7.65 -6.47 1.11
CA LEU A 38 6.72 -5.51 1.68
C LEU A 38 6.31 -4.46 0.65
N GLY A 39 7.25 -3.92 -0.14
CA GLY A 39 6.91 -3.04 -1.27
C GLY A 39 6.01 -3.74 -2.29
N ASN A 40 6.34 -4.96 -2.71
CA ASN A 40 5.48 -5.70 -3.64
C ASN A 40 4.11 -6.07 -3.07
N LEU A 41 4.01 -6.30 -1.76
CA LEU A 41 2.75 -6.59 -1.08
C LEU A 41 1.87 -5.35 -1.01
N ILE A 42 2.45 -4.18 -0.73
CA ILE A 42 1.76 -2.89 -0.81
C ILE A 42 1.28 -2.63 -2.24
N SER A 43 2.14 -2.77 -3.24
CA SER A 43 1.76 -2.55 -4.64
C SER A 43 0.67 -3.50 -5.13
N LYS A 44 0.70 -4.78 -4.71
CA LYS A 44 -0.38 -5.73 -5.02
C LYS A 44 -1.65 -5.42 -4.22
N GLY A 45 -1.52 -5.01 -2.96
CA GLY A 45 -2.64 -4.67 -2.09
C GLY A 45 -3.35 -3.39 -2.51
N ILE A 46 -2.72 -2.51 -3.28
CA ILE A 46 -3.38 -1.32 -3.86
C ILE A 46 -4.12 -1.69 -5.16
N ASP A 47 -3.81 -2.84 -5.76
CA ASP A 47 -4.34 -3.25 -7.05
C ASP A 47 -5.82 -3.68 -6.90
N PRO A 48 -6.78 -2.90 -7.42
CA PRO A 48 -8.22 -3.03 -7.13
C PRO A 48 -8.85 -4.32 -7.65
N LYS A 49 -8.09 -5.12 -8.43
CA LYS A 49 -8.51 -6.44 -8.91
C LYS A 49 -8.26 -7.56 -7.89
N SER A 50 -7.54 -7.28 -6.81
CA SER A 50 -7.13 -8.28 -5.81
C SER A 50 -7.57 -7.95 -4.39
N THR A 51 -8.22 -6.81 -4.20
CA THR A 51 -8.73 -6.33 -2.92
C THR A 51 -10.20 -6.69 -2.76
N ASN A 52 -10.55 -7.26 -1.60
CA ASN A 52 -11.93 -7.41 -1.18
C ASN A 52 -12.15 -6.56 0.07
N GLY A 53 -13.14 -5.66 0.06
CA GLY A 53 -13.66 -5.01 1.26
C GLY A 53 -12.98 -3.69 1.61
N LEU A 54 -12.04 -3.71 2.55
CA LEU A 54 -11.51 -2.51 3.25
C LEU A 54 -10.76 -1.52 2.33
N LEU A 55 -10.16 -2.05 1.26
CA LEU A 55 -9.34 -1.28 0.32
C LEU A 55 -10.16 -0.77 -0.87
N ASP A 56 -11.41 -1.22 -1.02
CA ASP A 56 -12.33 -0.74 -2.07
C ASP A 56 -12.87 0.67 -1.74
N SER A 57 -12.91 1.02 -0.45
CA SER A 57 -13.23 2.37 0.02
C SER A 57 -12.00 3.25 0.21
N MET A 58 -10.81 2.83 -0.26
CA MET A 58 -9.59 3.60 -0.09
C MET A 58 -9.60 4.85 -1.00
N PRO A 59 -9.34 6.05 -0.47
CA PRO A 59 -9.21 7.26 -1.28
C PRO A 59 -8.10 7.09 -2.32
N LYS A 60 -8.30 7.63 -3.53
CA LYS A 60 -7.27 7.60 -4.59
C LYS A 60 -5.95 8.23 -4.13
N GLU A 61 -6.02 9.31 -3.37
CA GLU A 61 -4.83 9.98 -2.80
C GLU A 61 -4.06 9.04 -1.85
N ALA A 62 -4.76 8.25 -1.02
CA ALA A 62 -4.12 7.27 -0.15
C ALA A 62 -3.48 6.13 -0.95
N ALA A 63 -4.11 5.69 -2.03
CA ALA A 63 -3.56 4.69 -2.94
C ALA A 63 -2.28 5.18 -3.64
N GLU A 64 -2.25 6.44 -4.07
CA GLU A 64 -1.08 7.07 -4.67
C GLU A 64 0.08 7.19 -3.67
N GLN A 65 -0.20 7.70 -2.45
CA GLN A 65 0.80 7.81 -1.39
C GLN A 65 1.39 6.44 -1.00
N LEU A 66 0.57 5.41 -0.84
CA LEU A 66 1.05 4.06 -0.52
C LEU A 66 1.88 3.47 -1.67
N THR A 67 1.56 3.83 -2.93
CA THR A 67 2.36 3.43 -4.09
C THR A 67 3.73 4.10 -4.08
N GLU A 68 3.80 5.39 -3.73
CA GLU A 68 5.07 6.09 -3.53
C GLU A 68 5.90 5.46 -2.40
N VAL A 69 5.28 5.15 -1.26
CA VAL A 69 5.95 4.46 -0.14
C VAL A 69 6.51 3.10 -0.59
N SER A 70 5.75 2.32 -1.36
CA SER A 70 6.25 1.06 -1.92
C SER A 70 7.49 1.28 -2.79
N ASN A 71 7.43 2.26 -3.71
CA ASN A 71 8.54 2.60 -4.58
C ASN A 71 9.76 3.06 -3.79
N GLU A 72 9.57 3.88 -2.75
CA GLU A 72 10.64 4.32 -1.86
C GLU A 72 11.27 3.15 -1.10
N ILE A 73 10.50 2.18 -0.60
CA ILE A 73 11.04 0.99 0.09
C ILE A 73 11.91 0.18 -0.85
N ILE A 74 11.47 0.00 -2.10
CA ILE A 74 12.23 -0.72 -3.14
C ILE A 74 13.51 0.04 -3.52
N GLN A 75 13.43 1.36 -3.66
CA GLN A 75 14.58 2.22 -3.94
C GLN A 75 15.59 2.24 -2.78
N LYS A 76 15.13 2.49 -1.55
CA LYS A 76 15.96 2.53 -0.33
C LYS A 76 16.62 1.19 -0.02
N SER A 77 15.99 0.09 -0.41
CA SER A 77 16.60 -1.25 -0.27
C SER A 77 17.62 -1.59 -1.36
N GLY A 78 17.74 -0.75 -2.42
CA GLY A 78 18.64 -0.97 -3.55
C GLY A 78 18.23 -2.16 -4.41
N LEU A 79 16.96 -2.56 -4.35
CA LEU A 79 16.43 -3.76 -5.00
C LEU A 79 15.58 -3.45 -6.23
N THR A 80 15.63 -2.20 -6.72
CA THR A 80 14.86 -1.76 -7.88
C THR A 80 15.07 -2.65 -9.10
N ASP A 81 16.32 -2.95 -9.46
CA ASP A 81 16.64 -3.84 -10.59
C ASP A 81 16.13 -5.27 -10.39
N LEU A 82 16.25 -5.78 -9.17
CA LEU A 82 15.82 -7.12 -8.79
C LEU A 82 14.29 -7.21 -8.83
N ASN A 83 13.60 -6.16 -8.39
CA ASN A 83 12.16 -6.07 -8.45
C ASN A 83 11.65 -5.98 -9.89
N GLN A 84 12.31 -5.19 -10.74
CA GLN A 84 11.95 -5.05 -12.14
C GLN A 84 12.13 -6.39 -12.89
N LYS A 85 13.22 -7.11 -12.61
CA LYS A 85 13.41 -8.48 -13.09
C LYS A 85 12.29 -9.40 -12.59
N LEU A 86 11.98 -9.39 -11.30
CA LEU A 86 10.88 -10.21 -10.75
C LEU A 86 9.53 -9.90 -11.41
N LYS A 87 9.17 -8.63 -11.59
CA LYS A 87 7.96 -8.23 -12.31
C LYS A 87 7.93 -8.77 -13.75
N SER A 88 9.07 -8.74 -14.44
CA SER A 88 9.18 -9.32 -15.79
C SER A 88 9.06 -10.85 -15.81
N LEU A 89 9.43 -11.52 -14.72
CA LEU A 89 9.30 -12.97 -14.54
C LEU A 89 7.88 -13.40 -14.13
N THR A 90 7.16 -12.59 -13.35
CA THR A 90 5.78 -12.88 -12.91
C THR A 90 4.72 -12.42 -13.90
N SER A 91 5.08 -11.62 -14.90
CA SER A 91 4.19 -11.16 -15.97
C SER A 91 4.11 -12.15 -17.15
N LYS A 92 4.58 -13.39 -16.97
CA LYS A 92 4.38 -14.51 -17.89
C LYS A 92 3.36 -15.50 -17.34
#